data_AF-A0A4R9G8X8-F1
#
_entry.id   AF-A0A4R9G8X8-F1
#
_cell.length_a   1.000
_cell.length_b   1.000
_cell.length_c   1.000
_cell.angle_alpha   90.00
_cell.angle_beta   90.00
_cell.angle_gamma   90.00
#
_symmetry.space_group_name_H-M   'P 1'
#
loop_
_entity.id
_entity.type
_entity.pdbx_description
1 polymer ?
#
loop_
_entity_poly.entity_id
_entity_poly.type
_entity_poly.pdbx_seq_one_letter_code
_entity_poly.pdbx_strand_id
1 'polypeptide(L)'
;MPAPMFQKIPRKLEELLGHDGSENFTDFLNKAFAYSKENVVEQVFERFERRLSEEINTFRVEMKTDMANLRSEFKTEMAEMKGELKGEISLLRADMYRLNSMQIKWSLATMVALTGIFALIVKV
;
A
#
# COMPACT_ATOMS: atom_id res chain seq x y z
N MET A 1 37.03 -20.99 -24.97
CA MET A 1 36.16 -22.12 -25.35
C MET A 1 35.58 -22.72 -24.07
N PRO A 2 34.25 -22.92 -23.96
CA PRO A 2 33.69 -23.62 -22.81
C PRO A 2 34.33 -25.01 -22.70
N ALA A 3 34.63 -25.45 -21.48
CA ALA A 3 35.27 -26.74 -21.26
C ALA A 3 34.38 -27.89 -21.80
N PRO A 4 34.95 -28.91 -22.43
CA PRO A 4 34.19 -30.05 -22.94
C PRO A 4 33.45 -30.73 -21.79
N MET A 5 32.14 -30.89 -21.94
CA MET A 5 31.27 -31.47 -20.92
C MET A 5 31.46 -32.99 -20.84
N PHE A 6 31.78 -33.62 -21.96
CA PHE A 6 32.13 -35.04 -22.04
C PHE A 6 33.58 -35.19 -22.50
N GLN A 7 34.40 -35.84 -21.66
CA GLN A 7 35.83 -36.08 -21.95
C GLN A 7 36.10 -37.49 -22.49
N LYS A 8 35.26 -38.49 -22.18
CA LYS A 8 35.37 -39.87 -22.67
C LYS A 8 34.01 -40.54 -22.77
N ILE A 9 33.86 -41.41 -23.77
CA ILE A 9 32.67 -42.25 -23.97
C ILE A 9 32.85 -43.56 -23.18
N PRO A 10 31.76 -44.24 -22.77
CA PRO A 10 31.87 -45.57 -22.14
C PRO A 10 32.62 -46.58 -23.02
N ARG A 11 33.50 -47.39 -22.41
CA ARG A 11 34.40 -48.34 -23.12
C ARG A 11 33.70 -49.26 -24.13
N LYS A 12 32.49 -49.74 -23.81
CA LYS A 12 31.70 -50.60 -24.72
C LYS A 12 31.35 -49.90 -26.04
N LEU A 13 31.11 -48.60 -26.00
CA LEU A 13 30.84 -47.80 -27.19
C LEU A 13 32.14 -47.50 -27.95
N GLU A 14 33.25 -47.31 -27.22
CA GLU A 14 34.57 -47.10 -27.81
C GLU A 14 35.07 -48.31 -28.60
N GLU A 15 34.85 -49.52 -28.08
CA GLU A 15 35.16 -50.78 -28.78
C GLU A 15 34.31 -50.99 -30.04
N LEU A 16 33.05 -50.52 -30.05
CA LEU A 16 32.13 -50.66 -31.18
C LEU A 16 32.34 -49.60 -32.27
N LEU A 17 32.71 -48.37 -31.89
CA LEU A 17 32.88 -47.24 -32.80
C LEU A 17 34.33 -47.08 -33.30
N GLY A 18 35.28 -47.75 -32.65
CA GLY A 18 36.70 -47.51 -32.85
C GLY A 18 37.16 -46.15 -32.28
N HIS A 19 38.47 -45.93 -32.32
CA HIS A 19 39.09 -44.71 -31.78
C HIS A 19 38.56 -43.43 -32.47
N ASP A 20 38.61 -43.39 -33.81
CA ASP A 20 38.16 -42.23 -34.60
C ASP A 20 36.65 -41.97 -34.49
N GLY A 21 35.83 -43.03 -34.42
CA GLY A 21 34.39 -42.89 -34.24
C GLY A 21 34.03 -42.34 -32.85
N SER A 22 34.81 -42.69 -31.83
CA SER A 22 34.64 -42.20 -30.47
C SER A 22 35.02 -40.72 -30.33
N GLU A 23 36.11 -40.29 -30.96
CA GLU A 23 36.47 -38.87 -30.97
C GLU A 23 35.39 -38.02 -31.67
N ASN A 24 34.93 -38.45 -32.86
CA ASN A 24 33.88 -37.76 -33.60
C ASN A 24 32.55 -37.72 -32.85
N PHE A 25 32.16 -38.83 -32.19
CA PHE A 25 30.95 -38.86 -31.38
C PHE A 25 31.05 -37.95 -30.15
N THR A 26 32.22 -37.89 -29.50
CA THR A 26 32.47 -36.98 -28.37
C THR A 26 32.37 -35.52 -28.80
N ASP A 27 32.92 -35.16 -29.96
CA ASP A 27 32.82 -33.81 -30.53
C ASP A 27 31.36 -33.45 -30.87
N PHE A 28 30.63 -34.38 -31.50
CA PHE A 28 29.19 -34.22 -31.77
C PHE A 28 28.38 -33.98 -30.49
N LEU A 29 28.57 -34.80 -29.46
CA LEU A 29 27.88 -34.63 -28.18
C LEU A 29 28.23 -33.28 -27.56
N ASN A 30 29.51 -32.93 -27.48
CA ASN A 30 29.93 -31.65 -26.91
C ASN A 30 29.31 -30.46 -27.65
N LYS A 31 29.22 -30.49 -28.99
CA LYS A 31 28.55 -29.45 -29.79
C LYS A 31 27.05 -29.40 -29.54
N ALA A 32 26.36 -30.55 -29.58
CA ALA A 32 24.93 -30.63 -29.36
C ALA A 32 24.51 -30.15 -27.96
N PHE A 33 25.25 -30.56 -26.93
CA PHE A 33 24.99 -30.13 -25.55
C PHE A 33 25.41 -28.68 -25.29
N ALA A 34 26.46 -28.18 -25.92
CA ALA A 34 26.82 -26.76 -25.83
C ALA A 34 25.71 -25.87 -26.38
N TYR A 35 25.20 -26.19 -27.57
CA TYR A 35 24.09 -25.47 -28.19
C TYR A 35 22.81 -25.57 -27.35
N SER A 36 22.49 -26.76 -26.84
CA SER A 36 21.33 -26.95 -25.96
C SER A 36 21.45 -26.14 -24.66
N LYS A 37 22.65 -26.10 -24.05
CA LYS A 37 22.88 -25.34 -22.81
C LYS A 37 22.71 -23.85 -23.04
N GLU A 38 23.26 -23.33 -24.14
CA GLU A 38 23.13 -21.92 -24.51
C GLU A 38 21.67 -21.52 -24.70
N ASN A 39 20.92 -22.29 -25.50
CA ASN A 39 19.48 -22.05 -25.71
C ASN A 39 18.67 -22.11 -24.40
N VAL A 40 18.96 -23.05 -23.51
CA VAL A 40 18.25 -23.17 -22.22
C VAL A 40 18.58 -21.99 -21.32
N VAL A 41 19.85 -21.57 -21.26
CA VAL A 41 20.26 -20.41 -20.47
C VAL A 41 19.60 -19.13 -20.98
N GLU A 42 19.59 -18.92 -22.29
CA GLU A 42 18.93 -17.77 -22.93
C GLU A 42 17.44 -17.77 -22.62
N GLN A 43 16.73 -18.88 -22.83
CA GLN A 43 15.30 -18.98 -22.54
C GLN A 43 14.97 -18.77 -21.06
N VAL A 44 15.79 -19.29 -20.15
CA VAL A 44 15.59 -19.08 -18.70
C VAL A 44 15.80 -17.62 -18.35
N PHE A 45 16.83 -17.00 -18.91
CA PHE A 45 17.13 -15.59 -18.68
C PHE A 45 16.02 -14.68 -19.20
N GLU A 46 15.54 -14.87 -20.42
CA GLU A 46 14.41 -14.12 -20.97
C GLU A 46 13.13 -14.29 -20.13
N ARG A 47 12.83 -15.53 -19.71
CA ARG A 47 11.66 -15.79 -18.83
C ARG A 47 11.82 -15.11 -17.48
N PHE A 48 13.02 -15.09 -16.93
CA PHE A 48 13.33 -14.44 -15.67
C PHE A 48 13.18 -12.92 -15.78
N GLU A 49 13.77 -12.29 -16.80
CA GLU A 49 13.63 -10.85 -17.04
C GLU A 49 12.18 -10.44 -17.27
N ARG A 50 11.41 -11.23 -18.04
CA ARG A 50 9.99 -10.98 -18.25
C ARG A 50 9.21 -11.04 -16.93
N ARG A 51 9.40 -12.12 -16.15
CA ARG A 51 8.72 -12.27 -14.85
C ARG A 51 9.07 -11.17 -13.88
N LEU A 52 10.36 -10.82 -13.76
CA LEU A 52 10.79 -9.71 -12.92
C LEU A 52 10.16 -8.39 -13.36
N SER A 53 10.11 -8.11 -14.66
CA SER A 53 9.50 -6.89 -15.18
C SER A 53 7.99 -6.83 -14.88
N GLU A 54 7.29 -7.96 -15.02
CA GLU A 54 5.87 -8.10 -14.68
C GLU A 54 5.62 -7.90 -13.18
N GLU A 55 6.42 -8.53 -12.31
CA GLU A 55 6.31 -8.39 -10.85
C GLU A 55 6.62 -6.97 -10.39
N ILE A 56 7.68 -6.34 -10.90
CA ILE A 56 8.03 -4.94 -10.59
C ILE A 56 6.90 -4.00 -11.02
N ASN A 57 6.32 -4.22 -12.20
CA ASN A 57 5.24 -3.37 -12.68
C ASN A 57 3.96 -3.55 -11.85
N THR A 58 3.63 -4.78 -11.50
CA THR A 58 2.50 -5.11 -10.63
C THR A 58 2.66 -4.44 -9.27
N PHE A 59 3.81 -4.63 -8.62
CA PHE A 59 4.12 -4.00 -7.34
C PHE A 59 4.06 -2.47 -7.41
N ARG A 60 4.56 -1.86 -8.49
CA ARG A 60 4.48 -0.41 -8.70
C ARG A 60 3.03 0.07 -8.80
N VAL A 61 2.16 -0.68 -9.49
CA VAL A 61 0.73 -0.35 -9.62
C VAL A 61 0.01 -0.50 -8.29
N GLU A 62 0.25 -1.59 -7.56
CA GLU A 62 -0.30 -1.81 -6.22
C GLU A 62 0.09 -0.68 -5.27
N MET A 63 1.38 -0.36 -5.17
CA MET A 63 1.85 0.74 -4.31
C MET A 63 1.22 2.10 -4.66
N LYS A 64 1.05 2.40 -5.96
CA LYS A 64 0.39 3.65 -6.37
C LYS A 64 -1.09 3.66 -6.00
N THR A 65 -1.75 2.52 -6.12
CA THR A 65 -3.18 2.35 -5.79
C THR A 65 -3.39 2.49 -4.29
N ASP A 66 -2.59 1.80 -3.49
CA ASP A 66 -2.65 1.87 -2.02
C ASP A 66 -2.36 3.28 -1.51
N MET A 67 -1.36 3.96 -2.08
CA MET A 67 -1.07 5.35 -1.73
C MET A 67 -2.22 6.31 -2.07
N ALA A 68 -2.89 6.09 -3.22
CA ALA A 68 -4.05 6.88 -3.60
C ALA A 68 -5.24 6.63 -2.68
N ASN A 69 -5.48 5.37 -2.32
CA ASN A 69 -6.54 4.97 -1.39
C ASN A 69 -6.30 5.58 0.00
N LEU A 70 -5.10 5.41 0.58
CA LEU A 70 -4.72 6.00 1.86
C LEU A 70 -4.89 7.52 1.88
N ARG A 71 -4.49 8.20 0.79
CA ARG A 71 -4.68 9.66 0.68
C ARG A 71 -6.17 10.04 0.64
N SER A 72 -7.00 9.23 0.00
CA SER A 72 -8.44 9.44 -0.06
C SER A 72 -9.08 9.22 1.30
N GLU A 73 -8.77 8.11 1.97
CA GLU A 73 -9.24 7.78 3.33
C GLU A 73 -8.89 8.89 4.31
N PHE A 74 -7.61 9.31 4.34
CA PHE A 74 -7.17 10.38 5.23
C PHE A 74 -7.90 11.70 4.97
N LYS A 75 -8.19 12.04 3.70
CA LYS A 75 -8.94 13.25 3.37
C LYS A 75 -10.39 13.16 3.83
N THR A 76 -11.02 12.00 3.72
CA THR A 76 -12.38 11.74 4.19
C THR A 76 -12.44 11.87 5.70
N GLU A 77 -11.59 11.17 6.44
CA GLU A 77 -11.52 11.24 7.90
C GLU A 77 -11.28 12.66 8.40
N MET A 78 -10.39 13.42 7.75
CA MET A 78 -10.13 14.81 8.10
C MET A 78 -11.36 15.72 7.87
N ALA A 79 -12.14 15.45 6.80
CA ALA A 79 -13.36 16.19 6.53
C ALA A 79 -14.47 15.85 7.53
N GLU A 80 -14.60 14.58 7.89
CA GLU A 80 -15.54 14.09 8.91
C GLU A 80 -15.22 14.70 10.28
N MET A 81 -13.98 14.60 10.76
CA MET A 81 -13.54 15.19 12.02
C MET A 81 -13.76 16.71 12.05
N LYS A 82 -13.52 17.41 10.95
CA LYS A 82 -13.82 18.86 10.84
C LYS A 82 -15.33 19.14 10.93
N GLY A 83 -16.15 18.26 10.35
CA GLY A 83 -17.60 18.31 10.44
C GLY A 83 -18.09 18.12 11.88
N GLU A 84 -17.59 17.09 12.55
CA GLU A 84 -17.89 16.77 13.96
C GLU A 84 -17.53 17.95 14.87
N LEU A 85 -16.30 18.46 14.77
CA LEU A 85 -15.85 19.60 15.59
C LEU A 85 -16.72 20.85 15.36
N LYS A 86 -17.12 21.13 14.11
CA LYS A 86 -18.03 22.25 13.81
C LYS A 86 -19.42 22.02 14.40
N GLY A 87 -19.89 20.77 14.40
CA GLY A 87 -21.12 20.35 15.05
C GLY A 87 -21.07 20.61 16.56
N GLU A 88 -20.03 20.12 17.24
CA GLU A 88 -19.81 20.31 18.67
C GLU A 88 -19.73 21.80 19.06
N ILE A 89 -18.99 22.61 18.30
CA ILE A 89 -18.93 24.07 18.52
C ILE A 89 -20.31 24.72 18.39
N SER A 90 -21.12 24.26 17.44
CA SER A 90 -22.47 24.79 17.23
C SER A 90 -23.41 24.42 18.38
N LEU A 91 -23.33 23.19 18.88
CA LEU A 91 -24.06 22.74 20.07
C LEU A 91 -23.63 23.53 21.32
N LEU A 92 -22.33 23.69 21.54
CA LEU A 92 -21.79 24.46 22.66
C LEU A 92 -22.28 25.91 22.62
N ARG A 93 -22.30 26.54 21.44
CA ARG A 93 -22.82 27.90 21.26
C ARG A 93 -24.32 27.97 21.58
N ALA A 94 -25.11 26.99 21.16
CA ALA A 94 -26.53 26.93 21.47
C ALA A 94 -26.77 26.80 22.99
N ASP A 95 -25.99 25.97 23.67
CA ASP A 95 -26.06 25.83 25.12
C ASP A 95 -25.67 27.12 25.85
N MET A 96 -24.62 27.83 25.40
CA MET A 96 -24.28 29.15 25.94
C MET A 96 -25.43 30.15 25.80
N TYR A 97 -26.07 30.24 24.63
CA TYR A 97 -27.22 31.13 24.46
C TYR A 97 -28.40 30.75 25.34
N ARG A 98 -28.66 29.44 25.51
CA ARG A 98 -29.71 28.93 26.38
C ARG A 98 -29.47 29.33 27.83
N LEU A 99 -28.24 29.12 28.33
CA LEU A 99 -27.83 29.50 29.68
C LEU A 99 -27.90 31.01 29.90
N ASN A 100 -27.37 31.81 28.97
CA ASN A 100 -27.46 33.27 29.05
C ASN A 100 -28.91 33.76 29.08
N SER A 101 -29.77 33.19 28.24
CA SER A 101 -31.21 33.54 28.21
C SER A 101 -31.89 33.19 29.52
N MET A 102 -31.55 32.04 30.12
CA MET A 102 -32.07 31.64 31.43
C MET A 102 -31.59 32.59 32.53
N GLN A 103 -30.30 32.95 32.55
CA GLN A 103 -29.73 33.89 33.51
C GLN A 103 -30.38 35.29 33.39
N ILE A 104 -30.58 35.81 32.18
CA ILE A 104 -31.24 37.10 31.95
C ILE A 104 -32.69 37.10 32.47
N LYS A 105 -33.42 36.01 32.26
CA LYS A 105 -34.80 35.89 32.78
C LYS A 105 -34.82 35.94 34.31
N TRP A 106 -33.92 35.20 34.96
CA TRP A 106 -33.84 35.20 36.43
C TRP A 106 -33.38 36.55 36.99
N SER A 107 -32.40 37.21 36.38
CA SER A 107 -31.95 38.54 36.84
C SER A 107 -33.02 39.62 36.65
N LEU A 108 -33.82 39.56 35.58
CA LEU A 108 -34.94 40.48 35.41
C LEU A 108 -36.02 40.23 36.46
N ALA A 109 -36.34 38.97 36.76
CA ALA A 109 -37.31 38.61 37.79
C ALA A 109 -36.89 39.13 39.18
N THR A 110 -35.61 39.02 39.54
CA THR A 110 -35.11 39.57 40.81
C THR A 110 -35.15 41.10 40.85
N MET A 111 -34.84 41.79 39.76
CA MET A 111 -34.94 43.26 39.68
C MET A 111 -36.40 43.74 39.87
N VAL A 112 -37.36 43.06 39.26
CA VAL A 112 -38.80 43.37 39.44
C VAL A 112 -39.23 43.12 40.89
N ALA A 113 -38.78 42.02 41.51
CA ALA A 113 -39.07 41.75 42.91
C ALA A 113 -38.50 42.83 43.84
N LEU A 114 -37.23 43.21 43.66
CA LEU A 114 -36.56 44.23 44.46
C LEU A 114 -37.23 45.62 44.33
N THR A 115 -37.63 46.02 43.13
CA THR A 115 -38.35 47.29 42.90
C THR A 115 -39.73 47.30 43.55
N GLY A 116 -40.45 46.18 43.51
CA GLY A 116 -41.72 46.03 44.23
C GLY A 116 -41.57 46.16 45.75
N ILE A 117 -40.54 45.52 46.33
CA ILE A 117 -40.23 45.63 47.76
C ILE A 117 -39.88 47.08 48.13
N PHE A 118 -39.04 47.76 47.33
CA PHE A 118 -38.69 49.16 47.57
C PHE A 118 -39.91 50.08 47.57
N ALA A 119 -40.83 49.90 46.62
CA ALA A 119 -42.06 50.68 46.56
C ALA A 119 -42.96 50.49 47.79
N LEU A 120 -42.99 49.28 48.37
CA LEU A 120 -43.71 49.02 49.61
C LEU A 120 -43.07 49.74 50.80
N ILE A 121 -41.73 49.73 50.89
CA ILE A 121 -41.01 50.40 51.98
C ILE A 121 -41.23 51.92 51.95
N VAL A 122 -41.23 52.55 50.76
CA VAL A 122 -41.43 54.01 50.63
C VAL A 122 -42.88 54.46 50.88
N LYS A 123 -43.87 53.57 50.72
CA LYS A 123 -45.29 53.87 50.94
C LYS A 123 -45.74 53.70 52.39
N VAL A 124 -44.91 53.12 53.26
CA VAL A 124 -45.10 52.99 54.72
C VAL A 124 -44.49 54.18 55.41
#